data_AF-A0A2T1CZZ3-F1
#
_entry.id   AF-A0A2T1CZZ3-F1
#
_cell.length_a   1.000
_cell.length_b   1.000
_cell.length_c   1.000
_cell.angle_alpha   90.00
_cell.angle_beta   90.00
_cell.angle_gamma   90.00
#
_symmetry.space_group_name_H-M   'P 1'
#
loop_
_entity.id
_entity.type
_entity.pdbx_description
1 polymer ?
#
loop_
_entity_poly.entity_id
_entity_poly.type
_entity_poly.pdbx_seq_one_letter_code
_entity_poly.pdbx_strand_id
1 'polypeptide(L)'
;LDHFIQQGYEQGRTRVSPDYDEAFYIANNRDLQPFIQNGTFKSGYQQFIQFGVKEGRFGTSFFETEYLQKNPDIVPFVNSGTLKTGREHYFNFGKNEPSRSATFVGSSGNDILTGSGVGKVELIAVEVGLATGNGFGSSRVYESDGSNEFDILIGGSGRDTFALGKENITRRGSLLGSTQFYIGPGFATIRNFNQGQDTIQLAGSFTLSNSYLDIFSVFPINNGRDLAIQTKGFRNAINGVLSTSNFDTIAVIEGGGNLTLNQLPSSPDFTFSLG
;
A
#
# COMPACT_ATOMS: atom_id res chain seq x y z
N LEU A 1 19.58 1.50 -22.57
CA LEU A 1 18.56 2.57 -22.60
C LEU A 1 18.15 2.88 -24.04
N ASP A 2 19.10 3.20 -24.91
CA ASP A 2 18.82 3.59 -26.31
C ASP A 2 18.01 2.58 -27.11
N HIS A 3 18.33 1.28 -27.03
CA HIS A 3 17.54 0.24 -27.70
C HIS A 3 16.09 0.13 -27.17
N PHE A 4 15.88 0.27 -25.85
CA PHE A 4 14.53 0.29 -25.29
C PHE A 4 13.77 1.52 -25.77
N ILE A 5 14.40 2.69 -25.75
CA ILE A 5 13.78 3.96 -26.18
C ILE A 5 13.43 3.95 -27.67
N GLN A 6 14.29 3.41 -28.53
CA GLN A 6 14.13 3.47 -29.97
C GLN A 6 13.23 2.39 -30.56
N GLN A 7 13.08 1.25 -29.88
CA GLN A 7 12.41 0.07 -30.44
C GLN A 7 11.48 -0.60 -29.42
N GLY A 8 11.94 -0.75 -28.17
CA GLY A 8 11.18 -1.45 -27.13
C GLY A 8 9.88 -0.74 -26.74
N TYR A 9 9.95 0.57 -26.46
CA TYR A 9 8.80 1.34 -25.98
C TYR A 9 7.69 1.43 -27.03
N GLU A 10 8.03 1.72 -28.29
CA GLU A 10 7.06 1.78 -29.40
C GLU A 10 6.39 0.42 -29.68
N GLN A 11 7.06 -0.68 -29.34
CA GLN A 11 6.53 -2.04 -29.43
C GLN A 11 5.75 -2.47 -28.18
N GLY A 12 5.50 -1.55 -27.23
CA GLY A 12 4.80 -1.84 -25.97
C GLY A 12 5.59 -2.69 -24.98
N ARG A 13 6.91 -2.86 -25.16
CA ARG A 13 7.76 -3.70 -24.29
C ARG A 13 8.20 -2.93 -23.05
N THR A 14 7.29 -2.67 -22.12
CA THR A 14 7.53 -1.83 -20.93
C THR A 14 8.20 -2.57 -19.75
N ARG A 15 8.21 -3.91 -19.74
CA ARG A 15 8.90 -4.71 -18.72
C ARG A 15 10.40 -4.83 -19.02
N VAL A 16 11.17 -3.85 -18.54
CA VAL A 16 12.61 -3.70 -18.80
C VAL A 16 13.52 -4.29 -17.73
N SER A 17 13.02 -4.40 -16.50
CA SER A 17 13.72 -4.96 -15.35
C SER A 17 12.69 -5.45 -14.33
N PRO A 18 13.00 -6.44 -13.48
CA PRO A 18 12.20 -6.73 -12.30
C PRO A 18 12.06 -5.52 -11.35
N ASP A 19 13.02 -4.60 -11.35
CA ASP A 19 13.06 -3.43 -10.47
C ASP A 19 12.35 -2.20 -11.06
N TYR A 20 11.59 -2.38 -12.13
CA TYR A 20 10.83 -1.32 -12.76
C TYR A 20 9.53 -1.79 -13.41
N ASP A 21 8.43 -1.11 -13.10
CA ASP A 21 7.11 -1.25 -13.68
C ASP A 21 6.64 0.12 -14.18
N GLU A 22 6.49 0.26 -15.50
CA GLU A 22 6.11 1.54 -16.14
C GLU A 22 4.74 2.03 -15.69
N ALA A 23 3.76 1.13 -15.55
CA ALA A 23 2.40 1.51 -15.21
C ALA A 23 2.34 2.04 -13.77
N PHE A 24 2.96 1.30 -12.85
CA PHE A 24 3.11 1.72 -11.47
C PHE A 24 3.88 3.04 -11.38
N TYR A 25 5.02 3.15 -12.07
CA TYR A 25 5.89 4.32 -11.96
C TYR A 25 5.18 5.59 -12.44
N ILE A 26 4.46 5.54 -13.56
CA ILE A 26 3.72 6.72 -14.05
C ILE A 26 2.56 7.07 -13.11
N ALA A 27 1.84 6.06 -12.59
CA ALA A 27 0.72 6.29 -11.69
C ALA A 27 1.15 6.88 -10.34
N ASN A 28 2.30 6.44 -9.81
CA ASN A 28 2.88 6.94 -8.57
C ASN A 28 3.64 8.28 -8.73
N ASN A 29 3.89 8.72 -9.96
CA ASN A 29 4.66 9.94 -10.23
C ASN A 29 3.88 10.82 -11.22
N ARG A 30 2.65 11.20 -10.84
CA ARG A 30 1.73 11.96 -11.70
C ARG A 30 2.28 13.32 -12.12
N ASP A 31 3.18 13.89 -11.33
CA ASP A 31 3.91 15.11 -11.68
C ASP A 31 4.74 14.96 -12.97
N LEU A 32 5.10 13.73 -13.37
CA LEU A 32 5.80 13.43 -14.61
C LEU A 32 4.89 13.40 -15.84
N GLN A 33 3.57 13.29 -15.69
CA GLN A 33 2.66 13.14 -16.83
C GLN A 33 2.80 14.25 -17.88
N PRO A 34 2.88 15.55 -17.52
CA PRO A 34 3.06 16.61 -18.51
C PRO A 34 4.37 16.47 -19.30
N PHE A 35 5.44 16.01 -18.65
CA PHE A 35 6.77 15.82 -19.26
C PHE A 35 6.85 14.59 -20.15
N ILE A 36 6.04 13.57 -19.87
CA ILE A 36 5.92 12.40 -20.75
C ILE A 36 5.05 12.76 -21.97
N GLN A 37 3.91 13.42 -21.74
CA GLN A 37 2.97 13.81 -22.80
C GLN A 37 3.58 14.80 -23.80
N ASN A 38 4.42 15.74 -23.34
CA ASN A 38 5.10 16.69 -24.22
C ASN A 38 6.40 16.15 -24.85
N GLY A 39 6.76 14.89 -24.58
CA GLY A 39 7.92 14.21 -25.14
C GLY A 39 9.28 14.59 -24.51
N THR A 40 9.31 15.33 -23.40
CA THR A 40 10.55 15.60 -22.64
C THR A 40 11.18 14.27 -22.18
N PHE A 41 10.34 13.36 -21.69
CA PHE A 41 10.70 11.96 -21.47
C PHE A 41 9.89 11.09 -22.42
N LYS A 42 10.57 10.19 -23.14
CA LYS A 42 9.90 9.22 -24.03
C LYS A 42 9.15 8.13 -23.26
N SER A 43 9.48 7.93 -21.99
CA SER A 43 8.89 6.93 -21.09
C SER A 43 9.16 7.31 -19.64
N GLY A 44 8.36 6.78 -18.72
CA GLY A 44 8.68 6.83 -17.29
C GLY A 44 10.05 6.21 -17.02
N TYR A 45 10.41 5.12 -17.73
CA TYR A 45 11.69 4.44 -17.51
C TYR A 45 12.89 5.33 -17.85
N GLN A 46 12.78 6.15 -18.90
CA GLN A 46 13.81 7.13 -19.20
C GLN A 46 14.01 8.10 -18.03
N GLN A 47 12.91 8.63 -17.47
CA GLN A 47 13.00 9.53 -16.33
C GLN A 47 13.55 8.80 -15.10
N PHE A 48 13.13 7.58 -14.83
CA PHE A 48 13.57 6.78 -13.68
C PHE A 48 15.09 6.56 -13.69
N ILE A 49 15.66 6.13 -14.82
CA ILE A 49 17.09 5.87 -14.97
C ILE A 49 17.92 7.15 -14.93
N GLN A 50 17.41 8.25 -15.54
CA GLN A 50 18.16 9.51 -15.60
C GLN A 50 18.11 10.29 -14.29
N PHE A 51 16.96 10.26 -13.60
CA PHE A 51 16.66 11.12 -12.46
C PHE A 51 15.99 10.38 -11.30
N GLY A 52 14.97 9.57 -11.55
CA GLY A 52 14.11 9.00 -10.51
C GLY A 52 14.83 8.25 -9.39
N VAL A 53 15.85 7.46 -9.70
CA VAL A 53 16.68 6.78 -8.68
C VAL A 53 17.36 7.78 -7.74
N LYS A 54 17.87 8.89 -8.26
CA LYS A 54 18.52 9.95 -7.46
C LYS A 54 17.50 10.79 -6.68
N GLU A 55 16.30 10.90 -7.21
CA GLU A 55 15.16 11.56 -6.56
C GLU A 55 14.54 10.70 -5.45
N GLY A 56 14.98 9.44 -5.30
CA GLY A 56 14.43 8.51 -4.32
C GLY A 56 13.06 7.94 -4.70
N ARG A 57 12.66 8.07 -5.98
CA ARG A 57 11.44 7.45 -6.51
C ARG A 57 11.65 5.94 -6.63
N PHE A 58 10.59 5.17 -6.40
CA PHE A 58 10.61 3.71 -6.47
C PHE A 58 9.97 3.25 -7.78
N GLY A 59 10.62 2.28 -8.44
CA GLY A 59 10.22 1.77 -9.74
C GLY A 59 9.11 0.72 -9.71
N THR A 60 8.77 0.18 -8.54
CA THR A 60 7.79 -0.91 -8.38
C THR A 60 7.02 -0.73 -7.08
N SER A 61 5.93 -1.48 -6.91
CA SER A 61 5.17 -1.54 -5.67
C SER A 61 5.96 -2.04 -4.45
N PHE A 62 7.08 -2.73 -4.63
CA PHE A 62 7.92 -3.15 -3.50
C PHE A 62 8.58 -1.93 -2.84
N PHE A 63 8.27 -1.68 -1.56
CA PHE A 63 8.75 -0.50 -0.85
C PHE A 63 10.17 -0.70 -0.32
N GLU A 64 11.15 -0.62 -1.22
CA GLU A 64 12.55 -0.95 -0.95
C GLU A 64 13.16 -0.13 0.18
N THR A 65 12.88 1.18 0.24
CA THR A 65 13.47 2.04 1.27
C THR A 65 13.08 1.58 2.67
N GLU A 66 11.83 1.19 2.89
CA GLU A 66 11.40 0.66 4.17
C GLU A 66 11.99 -0.74 4.43
N TYR A 67 12.09 -1.56 3.39
CA TYR A 67 12.75 -2.85 3.51
C TYR A 67 14.21 -2.70 3.98
N LEU A 68 14.97 -1.77 3.41
CA LEU A 68 16.35 -1.51 3.83
C LEU A 68 16.44 -0.95 5.26
N GLN A 69 15.49 -0.10 5.67
CA GLN A 69 15.41 0.40 7.05
C GLN A 69 15.18 -0.73 8.06
N LYS A 70 14.30 -1.69 7.73
CA LYS A 70 13.99 -2.84 8.58
C LYS A 70 15.08 -3.92 8.56
N ASN A 71 15.98 -3.89 7.58
CA ASN A 71 17.02 -4.91 7.37
C ASN A 71 18.41 -4.26 7.23
N PRO A 72 18.91 -3.60 8.30
CA PRO A 72 20.20 -2.88 8.25
C PRO A 72 21.40 -3.79 7.97
N ASP A 73 21.27 -5.09 8.20
CA ASP A 73 22.29 -6.10 7.93
C ASP A 73 22.62 -6.26 6.43
N ILE A 74 21.66 -5.96 5.54
CA ILE A 74 21.87 -6.08 4.08
C ILE A 74 22.38 -4.76 3.44
N VAL A 75 22.24 -3.63 4.13
CA VAL A 75 22.60 -2.30 3.60
C VAL A 75 24.07 -2.22 3.13
N PRO A 76 25.07 -2.78 3.84
CA PRO A 76 26.46 -2.78 3.34
C PRO A 76 26.64 -3.52 2.01
N PHE A 77 25.85 -4.56 1.76
CA PHE A 77 25.91 -5.34 0.51
C PHE A 77 25.26 -4.61 -0.66
N VAL A 78 24.20 -3.84 -0.39
CA VAL A 78 23.60 -2.93 -1.39
C VAL A 78 24.57 -1.78 -1.70
N ASN A 79 25.15 -1.15 -0.67
CA ASN A 79 26.07 -0.04 -0.84
C ASN A 79 27.37 -0.43 -1.57
N SER A 80 27.85 -1.66 -1.38
CA SER A 80 29.01 -2.19 -2.12
C SER A 80 28.67 -2.67 -3.53
N GLY A 81 27.39 -2.71 -3.91
CA GLY A 81 26.92 -3.25 -5.19
C GLY A 81 26.98 -4.78 -5.29
N THR A 82 27.25 -5.49 -4.18
CA THR A 82 27.15 -6.95 -4.11
C THR A 82 25.71 -7.41 -4.33
N LEU A 83 24.76 -6.65 -3.79
CA LEU A 83 23.35 -6.68 -4.15
C LEU A 83 23.04 -5.40 -4.93
N LYS A 84 22.28 -5.50 -6.01
CA LYS A 84 21.82 -4.37 -6.81
C LYS A 84 20.82 -3.51 -6.04
N THR A 85 19.92 -4.17 -5.32
CA THR A 85 18.80 -3.56 -4.59
C THR A 85 18.43 -4.41 -3.37
N GLY A 86 17.79 -3.81 -2.37
CA GLY A 86 17.10 -4.54 -1.31
C GLY A 86 15.98 -5.43 -1.86
N ARG A 87 15.37 -5.03 -2.99
CA ARG A 87 14.39 -5.85 -3.72
C ARG A 87 15.01 -7.16 -4.23
N GLU A 88 16.22 -7.11 -4.79
CA GLU A 88 16.95 -8.31 -5.22
C GLU A 88 17.15 -9.27 -4.04
N HIS A 89 17.58 -8.75 -2.89
CA HIS A 89 17.70 -9.57 -1.68
C HIS A 89 16.38 -10.21 -1.28
N TYR A 90 15.30 -9.43 -1.21
CA TYR A 90 14.00 -9.94 -0.78
C TYR A 90 13.52 -11.07 -1.71
N PHE A 91 13.53 -10.87 -3.03
CA PHE A 91 12.96 -11.85 -3.94
C PHE A 91 13.81 -13.11 -4.13
N ASN A 92 15.13 -13.03 -3.88
CA ASN A 92 16.04 -14.18 -3.94
C ASN A 92 16.12 -14.95 -2.61
N PHE A 93 16.07 -14.23 -1.48
CA PHE A 93 16.28 -14.79 -0.15
C PHE A 93 15.15 -14.43 0.80
N GLY A 94 14.94 -13.14 1.03
CA GLY A 94 14.12 -12.64 2.14
C GLY A 94 12.67 -13.13 2.14
N LYS A 95 12.05 -13.34 0.98
CA LYS A 95 10.67 -13.87 0.90
C LYS A 95 10.53 -15.27 1.51
N ASN A 96 11.62 -16.03 1.63
CA ASN A 96 11.63 -17.36 2.24
C ASN A 96 12.07 -17.33 3.71
N GLU A 97 12.39 -16.16 4.26
CA GLU A 97 12.84 -15.97 5.63
C GLU A 97 11.67 -15.43 6.49
N PRO A 98 11.15 -16.20 7.47
CA PRO A 98 10.00 -15.76 8.28
C PRO A 98 10.25 -14.47 9.08
N SER A 99 11.51 -14.12 9.33
CA SER A 99 11.92 -12.90 10.03
C SER A 99 11.96 -11.67 9.12
N ARG A 100 11.87 -11.82 7.80
CA ARG A 100 11.86 -10.70 6.86
C ARG A 100 10.43 -10.32 6.55
N SER A 101 10.14 -9.03 6.74
CA SER A 101 8.86 -8.45 6.37
C SER A 101 9.02 -7.62 5.11
N ALA A 102 7.95 -7.52 4.31
CA ALA A 102 7.89 -6.65 3.15
C ALA A 102 6.61 -5.82 3.15
N THR A 103 6.68 -4.67 2.50
CA THR A 103 5.54 -3.80 2.26
C THR A 103 5.44 -3.55 0.77
N PHE A 104 4.23 -3.71 0.25
CA PHE A 104 3.87 -3.38 -1.13
C PHE A 104 2.91 -2.20 -1.11
N VAL A 105 3.23 -1.18 -1.87
CA VAL A 105 2.47 0.08 -1.95
C VAL A 105 1.86 0.25 -3.34
N GLY A 106 0.73 0.93 -3.40
CA GLY A 106 0.01 1.28 -4.60
C GLY A 106 0.40 2.67 -5.14
N SER A 107 -0.47 3.19 -5.99
CA SER A 107 -0.41 4.49 -6.62
C SER A 107 -1.68 5.28 -6.29
N SER A 108 -1.93 6.41 -6.96
CA SER A 108 -3.20 7.15 -6.85
C SER A 108 -4.23 6.71 -7.89
N GLY A 109 -4.26 5.42 -8.20
CA GLY A 109 -5.18 4.81 -9.15
C GLY A 109 -5.27 3.31 -8.92
N ASN A 110 -6.17 2.65 -9.64
CA ASN A 110 -6.49 1.24 -9.44
C ASN A 110 -5.26 0.32 -9.58
N ASP A 111 -4.89 -0.36 -8.50
CA ASP A 111 -3.74 -1.22 -8.40
C ASP A 111 -4.10 -2.70 -8.25
N ILE A 112 -3.15 -3.56 -8.63
CA ILE A 112 -3.18 -4.98 -8.29
C ILE A 112 -1.92 -5.29 -7.49
N LEU A 113 -2.07 -5.49 -6.18
CA LEU A 113 -0.98 -5.87 -5.29
C LEU A 113 -1.06 -7.36 -4.96
N THR A 114 0.07 -8.05 -5.03
CA THR A 114 0.17 -9.46 -4.65
C THR A 114 1.24 -9.62 -3.59
N GLY A 115 0.83 -10.07 -2.41
CA GLY A 115 1.72 -10.42 -1.32
C GLY A 115 2.62 -11.58 -1.70
N SER A 116 3.90 -11.45 -1.35
CA SER A 116 4.89 -12.49 -1.62
C SER A 116 5.80 -12.64 -0.43
N GLY A 117 5.87 -13.85 0.12
CA GLY A 117 6.78 -14.23 1.19
C GLY A 117 6.11 -15.05 2.28
N VAL A 118 6.92 -15.72 3.10
CA VAL A 118 6.48 -16.52 4.26
C VAL A 118 6.47 -15.71 5.57
N GLY A 119 7.10 -14.53 5.57
CA GLY A 119 7.12 -13.59 6.68
C GLY A 119 5.85 -12.74 6.76
N LYS A 120 5.96 -11.57 7.39
CA LYS A 120 4.87 -10.59 7.42
C LYS A 120 4.88 -9.77 6.14
N VAL A 121 3.74 -9.65 5.48
CA VAL A 121 3.59 -8.86 4.27
C VAL A 121 2.48 -7.85 4.48
N GLU A 122 2.74 -6.59 4.15
CA GLU A 122 1.74 -5.53 4.23
C GLU A 122 1.41 -5.04 2.82
N LEU A 123 0.12 -4.95 2.52
CA LEU A 123 -0.42 -4.50 1.25
C LEU A 123 -1.16 -3.18 1.48
N ILE A 124 -0.67 -2.11 0.87
CA ILE A 124 -1.18 -0.75 0.99
C ILE A 124 -1.48 -0.24 -0.42
N ALA A 125 -2.68 -0.45 -0.94
CA ALA A 125 -3.00 -0.06 -2.31
C ALA A 125 -3.36 1.44 -2.45
N VAL A 126 -2.57 2.30 -1.83
CA VAL A 126 -2.63 3.76 -2.01
C VAL A 126 -1.22 4.29 -2.21
N GLU A 127 -1.10 5.52 -2.72
CA GLU A 127 0.18 6.16 -2.97
C GLU A 127 0.89 6.49 -1.64
N VAL A 128 2.08 5.92 -1.46
CA VAL A 128 2.89 6.10 -0.26
C VAL A 128 4.28 6.61 -0.61
N GLY A 129 4.60 7.83 -0.16
CA GLY A 129 5.93 8.42 -0.21
C GLY A 129 6.68 8.35 1.13
N LEU A 130 7.78 9.09 1.21
CA LEU A 130 8.59 9.28 2.41
C LEU A 130 8.80 10.75 2.70
N ALA A 131 8.70 11.14 3.97
CA ALA A 131 8.96 12.51 4.38
C ALA A 131 10.44 12.87 4.18
N THR A 132 10.77 13.77 3.26
CA THR A 132 12.16 14.18 3.03
C THR A 132 12.61 15.18 4.09
N GLY A 133 13.54 14.73 4.96
CA GLY A 133 14.31 15.58 5.87
C GLY A 133 15.69 14.98 6.09
N ASN A 134 16.74 15.70 5.71
CA ASN A 134 18.18 15.52 5.98
C ASN A 134 18.74 14.10 6.25
N GLY A 135 18.28 13.09 5.52
CA GLY A 135 18.82 11.72 5.58
C GLY A 135 17.77 10.72 6.03
N PHE A 136 17.28 9.92 5.08
CA PHE A 136 16.35 8.80 5.29
C PHE A 136 15.09 9.18 6.08
N GLY A 137 14.10 9.73 5.36
CA GLY A 137 12.76 9.98 5.86
C GLY A 137 12.23 8.78 6.66
N SER A 138 12.02 8.96 7.95
CA SER A 138 11.78 7.85 8.89
C SER A 138 10.29 7.51 9.03
N SER A 139 9.42 8.13 8.24
CA SER A 139 7.97 7.93 8.33
C SER A 139 7.33 7.97 6.95
N ARG A 140 6.39 7.05 6.73
CA ARG A 140 5.52 7.01 5.55
C ARG A 140 4.75 8.32 5.44
N VAL A 141 4.67 8.85 4.23
CA VAL A 141 3.72 9.89 3.87
C VAL A 141 2.71 9.23 2.94
N TYR A 142 1.43 9.42 3.22
CA TYR A 142 0.37 8.90 2.37
C TYR A 142 -0.06 10.07 1.48
N GLU A 143 0.25 9.96 0.19
CA GLU A 143 0.04 11.00 -0.81
C GLU A 143 -1.35 10.87 -1.46
N SER A 144 -1.98 9.69 -1.34
CA SER A 144 -3.40 9.47 -1.62
C SER A 144 -4.09 8.74 -0.46
N ASP A 145 -5.43 8.75 -0.48
CA ASP A 145 -6.30 8.04 0.45
C ASP A 145 -7.15 6.97 -0.24
N GLY A 146 -6.85 6.62 -1.49
CA GLY A 146 -7.61 5.63 -2.24
C GLY A 146 -9.01 6.08 -2.66
N SER A 147 -9.32 7.38 -2.56
CA SER A 147 -10.65 7.89 -2.89
C SER A 147 -11.05 7.54 -4.32
N ASN A 148 -12.18 6.84 -4.44
CA ASN A 148 -12.75 6.36 -5.70
C ASN A 148 -11.90 5.31 -6.45
N GLU A 149 -10.94 4.67 -5.78
CA GLU A 149 -10.08 3.64 -6.36
C GLU A 149 -10.68 2.24 -6.19
N PHE A 150 -10.46 1.38 -7.18
CA PHE A 150 -10.87 -0.03 -7.17
C PHE A 150 -9.62 -0.91 -7.25
N ASP A 151 -9.10 -1.26 -6.10
CA ASP A 151 -7.87 -2.04 -6.01
C ASP A 151 -8.13 -3.53 -5.81
N ILE A 152 -7.13 -4.34 -6.14
CA ILE A 152 -7.12 -5.76 -5.86
C ILE A 152 -5.89 -6.08 -5.01
N LEU A 153 -6.11 -6.51 -3.78
CA LEU A 153 -5.06 -6.91 -2.86
C LEU A 153 -5.15 -8.43 -2.68
N ILE A 154 -4.08 -9.13 -3.04
CA ILE A 154 -4.03 -10.60 -3.06
C ILE A 154 -3.04 -11.05 -1.99
N GLY A 155 -3.53 -11.77 -0.97
CA GLY A 155 -2.69 -12.39 0.06
C GLY A 155 -1.72 -13.42 -0.50
N GLY A 156 -0.60 -13.59 0.21
CA GLY A 156 0.44 -14.58 -0.06
C GLY A 156 0.34 -15.80 0.85
N SER A 157 1.48 -16.46 1.05
CA SER A 157 1.60 -17.62 1.96
C SER A 157 1.90 -17.23 3.40
N GLY A 158 2.35 -16.00 3.62
CA GLY A 158 2.79 -15.45 4.90
C GLY A 158 1.62 -14.81 5.65
N ARG A 159 1.92 -14.05 6.71
CA ARG A 159 0.89 -13.28 7.42
C ARG A 159 0.68 -11.98 6.68
N ASP A 160 -0.45 -11.83 6.02
CA ASP A 160 -0.75 -10.63 5.25
C ASP A 160 -1.55 -9.61 6.07
N THR A 161 -1.18 -8.34 5.93
CA THR A 161 -1.94 -7.20 6.45
C THR A 161 -2.45 -6.38 5.28
N PHE A 162 -3.77 -6.39 5.09
CA PHE A 162 -4.48 -5.55 4.13
C PHE A 162 -4.76 -4.20 4.79
N ALA A 163 -3.96 -3.18 4.46
CA ALA A 163 -4.05 -1.87 5.10
C ALA A 163 -5.07 -0.97 4.38
N LEU A 164 -6.24 -0.80 4.99
CA LEU A 164 -7.35 0.00 4.46
C LEU A 164 -7.59 1.28 5.29
N GLY A 165 -6.62 1.63 6.12
CA GLY A 165 -6.60 2.84 6.91
C GLY A 165 -5.27 2.96 7.64
N LYS A 166 -4.97 4.16 8.13
CA LYS A 166 -3.73 4.46 8.83
C LYS A 166 -3.96 5.26 10.09
N GLU A 167 -2.98 5.24 10.96
CA GLU A 167 -2.82 6.21 12.02
C GLU A 167 -2.25 7.54 11.48
N ASN A 168 -2.66 8.63 12.08
CA ASN A 168 -2.12 9.96 11.84
C ASN A 168 -1.16 10.30 12.98
N ILE A 169 0.14 10.33 12.67
CA ILE A 169 1.20 10.67 13.62
C ILE A 169 1.82 12.03 13.26
N THR A 170 2.11 12.83 14.27
CA THR A 170 2.97 14.01 14.10
C THR A 170 4.40 13.57 13.74
N ARG A 171 5.21 14.51 13.23
CA ARG A 171 6.67 14.31 13.04
C ARG A 171 7.42 13.91 14.31
N ARG A 172 6.82 14.09 15.50
CA ARG A 172 7.38 13.70 16.80
C ARG A 172 6.79 12.37 17.34
N GLY A 173 6.00 11.66 16.53
CA GLY A 173 5.39 10.38 16.88
C GLY A 173 4.12 10.48 17.73
N SER A 174 3.63 11.68 18.06
CA SER A 174 2.35 11.84 18.76
C SER A 174 1.17 11.50 17.85
N LEU A 175 0.30 10.60 18.28
CA LEU A 175 -0.90 10.21 17.58
C LEU A 175 -1.96 11.33 17.60
N LEU A 176 -2.60 11.58 16.46
CA LEU A 176 -3.60 12.65 16.25
C LEU A 176 -4.97 12.12 15.82
N GLY A 177 -5.08 10.84 15.48
CA GLY A 177 -6.26 10.29 14.85
C GLY A 177 -5.89 9.18 13.88
N SER A 178 -6.81 8.88 12.98
CA SER A 178 -6.64 7.94 11.88
C SER A 178 -7.24 8.52 10.61
N THR A 179 -6.82 7.97 9.47
CA THR A 179 -7.40 8.25 8.16
C THR A 179 -7.92 6.94 7.59
N GLN A 180 -9.19 6.97 7.19
CA GLN A 180 -9.81 5.90 6.42
C GLN A 180 -9.42 6.02 4.95
N PHE A 181 -9.15 4.90 4.29
CA PHE A 181 -8.98 4.84 2.83
C PHE A 181 -10.29 4.50 2.11
N TYR A 182 -10.36 4.67 0.80
CA TYR A 182 -11.52 4.35 -0.04
C TYR A 182 -12.75 5.20 0.31
N ILE A 183 -12.62 6.53 0.19
CA ILE A 183 -13.76 7.45 0.35
C ILE A 183 -14.46 7.62 -1.02
N GLY A 184 -15.79 7.50 -1.03
CA GLY A 184 -16.60 7.64 -2.24
C GLY A 184 -16.73 6.35 -3.07
N PRO A 185 -17.14 6.44 -4.35
CA PRO A 185 -17.30 5.29 -5.25
C PRO A 185 -15.98 4.56 -5.55
N GLY A 186 -15.61 3.58 -4.72
CA GLY A 186 -14.42 2.73 -4.85
C GLY A 186 -14.36 1.74 -3.68
N PHE A 187 -13.52 0.71 -3.77
CA PHE A 187 -13.23 -0.22 -2.65
C PHE A 187 -12.06 -1.15 -2.96
N ALA A 188 -11.43 -1.68 -1.91
CA ALA A 188 -10.47 -2.76 -1.99
C ALA A 188 -11.14 -4.12 -2.21
N THR A 189 -10.77 -4.84 -3.27
CA THR A 189 -11.07 -6.26 -3.43
C THR A 189 -9.96 -7.09 -2.80
N ILE A 190 -10.28 -7.85 -1.75
CA ILE A 190 -9.33 -8.73 -1.06
C ILE A 190 -9.51 -10.16 -1.59
N ARG A 191 -8.40 -10.77 -2.00
CA ARG A 191 -8.32 -12.18 -2.42
C ARG A 191 -7.33 -12.93 -1.56
N ASN A 192 -7.54 -14.24 -1.42
CA ASN A 192 -6.70 -15.15 -0.64
C ASN A 192 -6.55 -14.72 0.83
N PHE A 193 -7.61 -14.20 1.45
CA PHE A 193 -7.61 -13.91 2.88
C PHE A 193 -7.72 -15.21 3.68
N ASN A 194 -6.77 -15.45 4.57
CA ASN A 194 -6.72 -16.62 5.45
C ASN A 194 -7.05 -16.24 6.90
N GLN A 195 -8.26 -16.61 7.37
CA GLN A 195 -8.73 -16.29 8.72
C GLN A 195 -7.80 -16.82 9.81
N GLY A 196 -7.52 -16.00 10.81
CA GLY A 196 -6.58 -16.33 11.90
C GLY A 196 -5.09 -16.24 11.53
N GLN A 197 -4.76 -16.02 10.25
CA GLN A 197 -3.40 -15.77 9.78
C GLN A 197 -3.23 -14.33 9.30
N ASP A 198 -4.19 -13.85 8.51
CA ASP A 198 -4.18 -12.55 7.88
C ASP A 198 -5.01 -11.54 8.66
N THR A 199 -4.80 -10.27 8.36
CA THR A 199 -5.40 -9.15 9.08
C THR A 199 -5.85 -8.07 8.11
N ILE A 200 -6.96 -7.42 8.42
CA ILE A 200 -7.43 -6.22 7.73
C ILE A 200 -7.30 -5.06 8.71
N GLN A 201 -6.45 -4.09 8.41
CA GLN A 201 -6.28 -2.89 9.22
C GLN A 201 -7.25 -1.81 8.74
N LEU A 202 -8.03 -1.26 9.68
CA LEU A 202 -9.03 -0.22 9.44
C LEU A 202 -8.73 1.01 10.30
N ALA A 203 -9.22 2.18 9.86
CA ALA A 203 -9.21 3.37 10.69
C ALA A 203 -10.19 3.21 11.86
N GLY A 204 -9.74 3.51 13.08
CA GLY A 204 -10.55 3.55 14.30
C GLY A 204 -11.14 4.92 14.57
N SER A 205 -12.06 5.02 15.53
CA SER A 205 -12.68 6.29 15.96
C SER A 205 -12.28 6.64 17.40
N PHE A 206 -12.07 7.93 17.67
CA PHE A 206 -11.91 8.45 19.03
C PHE A 206 -13.28 8.77 19.61
N THR A 207 -13.94 7.78 20.20
CA THR A 207 -15.04 8.05 21.13
C THR A 207 -14.65 7.54 22.50
N LEU A 208 -15.10 8.24 23.55
CA LEU A 208 -14.84 7.91 24.97
C LEU A 208 -15.44 6.55 25.40
N SER A 209 -16.01 5.79 24.47
CA SER A 209 -16.49 4.43 24.62
C SER A 209 -15.67 3.55 23.66
N ASN A 210 -14.88 2.63 24.20
CA ASN A 210 -13.92 1.76 23.51
C ASN A 210 -14.50 0.78 22.45
N SER A 211 -15.54 1.15 21.69
CA SER A 211 -16.17 0.32 20.66
C SER A 211 -15.79 0.78 19.26
N TYR A 212 -14.58 0.40 18.83
CA TYR A 212 -14.04 0.62 17.48
C TYR A 212 -14.92 0.01 16.35
N LEU A 213 -15.77 -0.97 16.67
CA LEU A 213 -16.70 -1.63 15.75
C LEU A 213 -18.00 -0.85 15.47
N ASP A 214 -18.27 0.23 16.20
CA ASP A 214 -19.52 0.99 15.99
C ASP A 214 -19.53 1.77 14.67
N ILE A 215 -18.37 1.87 14.00
CA ILE A 215 -18.21 2.60 12.73
C ILE A 215 -18.15 1.71 11.48
N PHE A 216 -18.14 0.37 11.60
CA PHE A 216 -18.20 -0.53 10.44
C PHE A 216 -19.33 -1.56 10.57
N SER A 217 -19.80 -2.00 9.41
CA SER A 217 -20.66 -3.17 9.24
C SER A 217 -19.91 -4.20 8.41
N VAL A 218 -19.93 -5.46 8.86
CA VAL A 218 -19.39 -6.60 8.11
C VAL A 218 -20.53 -7.55 7.84
N PHE A 219 -20.82 -7.84 6.57
CA PHE A 219 -21.96 -8.67 6.20
C PHE A 219 -21.76 -9.41 4.87
N PRO A 220 -22.37 -10.60 4.72
CA PRO A 220 -22.29 -11.35 3.47
C PRO A 220 -23.03 -10.62 2.34
N ILE A 221 -22.47 -10.68 1.14
CA ILE A 221 -23.05 -10.18 -0.11
C ILE A 221 -22.99 -11.28 -1.19
N ASN A 222 -23.52 -10.99 -2.38
CA ASN A 222 -23.47 -11.90 -3.52
C ASN A 222 -23.99 -13.31 -3.17
N ASN A 223 -25.17 -13.37 -2.54
CA ASN A 223 -25.81 -14.60 -2.03
C ASN A 223 -24.95 -15.39 -1.03
N GLY A 224 -24.17 -14.70 -0.21
CA GLY A 224 -23.31 -15.33 0.80
C GLY A 224 -21.99 -15.87 0.24
N ARG A 225 -21.61 -15.51 -0.98
CA ARG A 225 -20.31 -15.89 -1.56
C ARG A 225 -19.17 -15.01 -1.03
N ASP A 226 -19.40 -13.71 -0.93
CA ASP A 226 -18.37 -12.73 -0.59
C ASP A 226 -18.75 -11.99 0.70
N LEU A 227 -17.77 -11.34 1.34
CA LEU A 227 -17.99 -10.55 2.56
C LEU A 227 -17.67 -9.08 2.29
N ALA A 228 -18.62 -8.19 2.59
CA ALA A 228 -18.42 -6.75 2.48
C ALA A 228 -18.08 -6.14 3.84
N ILE A 229 -17.18 -5.15 3.82
CA ILE A 229 -16.90 -4.23 4.93
C ILE A 229 -17.34 -2.84 4.48
N GLN A 230 -18.28 -2.26 5.21
CA GLN A 230 -18.87 -0.96 4.90
C GLN A 230 -18.71 -0.02 6.09
N THR A 231 -18.40 1.26 5.85
CA THR A 231 -18.42 2.27 6.92
C THR A 231 -19.84 2.68 7.28
N LYS A 232 -20.11 2.91 8.55
CA LYS A 232 -21.35 3.55 9.06
C LYS A 232 -21.24 5.07 9.08
N GLY A 233 -20.15 5.63 8.56
CA GLY A 233 -19.81 7.04 8.59
C GLY A 233 -18.81 7.38 9.70
N PHE A 234 -17.88 8.29 9.42
CA PHE A 234 -16.88 8.80 10.36
C PHE A 234 -17.24 10.20 10.83
N ARG A 235 -17.15 10.42 12.15
CA ARG A 235 -17.09 11.77 12.70
C ARG A 235 -15.65 12.24 12.66
N ASN A 236 -15.31 13.16 11.76
CA ASN A 236 -14.00 13.78 11.76
C ASN A 236 -13.97 14.83 12.89
N ALA A 237 -13.08 14.64 13.88
CA ALA A 237 -13.03 15.49 15.09
C ALA A 237 -12.48 16.91 14.79
N ILE A 238 -11.93 17.13 13.60
CA ILE A 238 -11.45 18.43 13.15
C ILE A 238 -12.58 19.09 12.34
N ASN A 239 -13.26 20.07 12.96
CA ASN A 239 -14.29 20.95 12.39
C ASN A 239 -15.73 20.41 12.26
N GLY A 240 -16.06 19.23 12.81
CA GLY A 240 -17.47 18.78 12.91
C GLY A 240 -18.16 18.49 11.56
N VAL A 241 -17.39 18.41 10.48
CA VAL A 241 -17.85 18.01 9.16
C VAL A 241 -17.70 16.48 9.05
N LEU A 242 -18.81 15.79 8.77
CA LEU A 242 -18.77 14.39 8.35
C LEU A 242 -18.05 14.35 6.99
N SER A 243 -16.79 13.94 6.95
CA SER A 243 -16.00 13.91 5.71
C SER A 243 -16.06 12.57 4.98
N THR A 244 -16.95 11.67 5.38
CA THR A 244 -17.16 10.39 4.70
C THR A 244 -18.62 10.28 4.31
N SER A 245 -18.86 9.80 3.10
CA SER A 245 -20.18 9.34 2.70
C SER A 245 -20.61 8.20 3.63
N ASN A 246 -21.82 8.30 4.19
CA ASN A 246 -22.35 7.21 5.00
C ASN A 246 -22.51 6.00 4.09
N PHE A 247 -22.07 4.82 4.52
CA PHE A 247 -22.26 3.55 3.82
C PHE A 247 -21.38 3.31 2.59
N ASP A 248 -20.21 3.96 2.49
CA ASP A 248 -19.20 3.54 1.52
C ASP A 248 -18.72 2.11 1.82
N THR A 249 -18.70 1.26 0.79
CA THR A 249 -18.02 -0.04 0.88
C THR A 249 -16.52 0.23 0.88
N ILE A 250 -15.80 -0.27 1.87
CA ILE A 250 -14.36 -0.09 1.97
C ILE A 250 -13.63 -1.31 1.40
N ALA A 251 -14.18 -2.50 1.62
CA ALA A 251 -13.62 -3.71 1.05
C ALA A 251 -14.67 -4.79 0.77
N VAL A 252 -14.31 -5.65 -0.19
CA VAL A 252 -14.99 -6.91 -0.48
C VAL A 252 -13.97 -8.03 -0.43
N ILE A 253 -14.20 -9.04 0.41
CA ILE A 253 -13.40 -10.26 0.46
C ILE A 253 -14.06 -11.30 -0.44
N GLU A 254 -13.44 -11.59 -1.58
CA GLU A 254 -13.94 -12.58 -2.53
C GLU A 254 -13.86 -13.99 -1.93
N GLY A 255 -14.95 -14.75 -2.01
CA GLY A 255 -15.05 -16.07 -1.38
C GLY A 255 -15.13 -16.04 0.15
N GLY A 256 -15.18 -14.84 0.75
CA GLY A 256 -15.15 -14.65 2.20
C GLY A 256 -16.50 -14.78 2.90
N GLY A 257 -17.59 -15.16 2.22
CA GLY A 257 -18.95 -15.04 2.77
C GLY A 257 -19.23 -15.88 4.03
N ASN A 258 -18.40 -16.89 4.33
CA ASN A 258 -18.46 -17.69 5.56
C ASN A 258 -17.45 -17.28 6.64
N LEU A 259 -16.63 -16.26 6.38
CA LEU A 259 -15.64 -15.78 7.34
C LEU A 259 -16.33 -15.12 8.54
N THR A 260 -15.74 -15.28 9.71
CA THR A 260 -16.13 -14.57 10.93
C THR A 260 -14.95 -13.72 11.38
N LEU A 261 -15.01 -12.42 11.07
CA LEU A 261 -13.95 -11.48 11.41
C LEU A 261 -14.17 -10.92 12.81
N ASN A 262 -13.18 -11.09 13.67
CA ASN A 262 -13.20 -10.53 15.01
C ASN A 262 -12.21 -9.39 15.12
N GLN A 263 -12.53 -8.38 15.93
CA GLN A 263 -11.53 -7.39 16.32
C GLN A 263 -10.42 -8.09 17.10
N LEU A 264 -9.21 -7.99 16.59
CA LEU A 264 -8.02 -8.46 17.27
C LEU A 264 -7.66 -7.51 18.42
N PRO A 265 -6.97 -7.98 19.48
CA PRO A 265 -6.51 -7.10 20.55
C PRO A 265 -5.66 -5.97 19.97
N SER A 266 -6.20 -4.76 19.94
CA SER A 266 -5.48 -3.58 19.49
C SER A 266 -4.73 -2.94 20.66
N SER A 267 -3.53 -2.45 20.38
CA SER A 267 -2.90 -1.38 21.15
C SER A 267 -3.85 -0.17 21.18
N PRO A 268 -3.75 0.78 22.14
CA PRO A 268 -4.60 2.00 22.21
C PRO A 268 -4.39 2.99 21.04
N ASP A 269 -4.12 2.48 19.85
CA ASP A 269 -3.86 3.21 18.63
C ASP A 269 -5.17 3.56 17.92
N PHE A 270 -5.09 4.50 16.99
CA PHE A 270 -6.25 5.02 16.28
C PHE A 270 -6.66 4.11 15.11
N THR A 271 -6.02 2.95 14.92
CA THR A 271 -6.41 1.89 13.99
C THR A 271 -6.72 0.61 14.76
N PHE A 272 -7.43 -0.32 14.12
CA PHE A 272 -7.63 -1.66 14.66
C PHE A 272 -7.59 -2.68 13.52
N SER A 273 -7.47 -3.96 13.89
CA SER A 273 -7.39 -5.05 12.93
C SER A 273 -8.54 -6.03 13.11
N LEU A 274 -9.03 -6.55 11.98
CA LEU A 274 -9.92 -7.68 11.89
C LEU A 274 -9.14 -8.92 11.43
N GLY A 275 -9.42 -10.09 12.00
CA GLY A 275 -8.77 -11.37 11.66
C GLY A 275 -9.59 -12.60 12.03
#